data_AF-A0A7C7BXV0-F1
#
_entry.id   AF-A0A7C7BXV0-F1
#
_cell.length_a   1.000
_cell.length_b   1.000
_cell.length_c   1.000
_cell.angle_alpha   90.00
_cell.angle_beta   90.00
_cell.angle_gamma   90.00
#
_symmetry.space_group_name_H-M   'P 1'
#
loop_
_entity.id
_entity.type
_entity.pdbx_description
1 polymer ?
#
loop_
_entity_poly.entity_id
_entity_poly.type
_entity_poly.pdbx_seq_one_letter_code
_entity_poly.pdbx_strand_id
1 'polypeptide(L)' 'MEIVCLDLEGVLVPEIWLGVADITGIDELKATTREIPDYDQLMKRRLKIMSENDLGLSIIQKVVKG' A
#
# COMPACT_ATOMS: atom_id res chain seq x y z
N MET A 1 -13.19 27.93 16.04
CA MET A 1 -12.36 26.72 16.18
C MET A 1 -12.14 26.19 14.78
N GLU A 2 -10.88 26.06 14.37
CA GLU A 2 -10.52 25.60 13.02
C GLU A 2 -9.90 24.21 13.14
N ILE A 3 -10.34 23.28 12.29
CA ILE A 3 -9.85 21.90 12.22
C ILE A 3 -9.43 21.64 10.78
N VAL A 4 -8.24 21.06 10.61
CA VAL A 4 -7.74 20.62 9.32
C VAL A 4 -7.65 19.10 9.33
N CYS A 5 -8.32 18.47 8.38
CA CYS A 5 -8.22 17.03 8.11
C CYS A 5 -7.42 16.86 6.83
N LEU A 6 -6.30 16.15 6.91
CA LEU A 6 -5.45 15.85 5.76
C LEU A 6 -5.53 14.36 5.46
N ASP A 7 -5.51 14.05 4.18
CA ASP A 7 -5.24 12.69 3.74
C ASP A 7 -3.78 12.32 4.02
N LEU A 8 -3.49 11.02 4.01
CA LEU A 8 -2.17 10.49 4.33
C LEU A 8 -1.36 10.25 3.05
N GLU A 9 -1.79 9.29 2.23
CA GLU A 9 -1.11 8.91 0.98
C GLU A 9 -1.28 10.00 -0.09
N GLY A 10 -0.21 10.34 -0.80
CA GLY A 10 -0.19 11.40 -1.81
C GLY A 10 -0.16 12.84 -1.24
N VAL A 11 -0.38 13.03 0.06
CA VAL A 11 -0.34 14.34 0.73
C VAL A 11 0.81 14.43 1.73
N LEU A 12 0.87 13.51 2.68
CA LEU A 12 1.87 13.49 3.75
C LEU A 12 2.95 12.43 3.52
N VAL A 13 2.61 11.35 2.82
CA VAL A 13 3.53 10.25 2.49
C VAL A 13 3.29 9.76 1.05
N PRO A 14 4.26 9.09 0.41
CA PRO A 14 4.04 8.44 -0.88
C PRO A 14 2.98 7.34 -0.80
N GLU A 15 2.44 6.96 -1.96
CA GLU A 15 1.55 5.81 -2.12
C GLU A 15 2.26 4.52 -1.65
N ILE A 16 1.78 3.95 -0.55
CA ILE A 16 2.49 2.89 0.18
C ILE A 16 2.60 1.65 -0.69
N TRP A 17 1.51 1.23 -1.33
CA TRP A 17 1.48 -0.02 -2.10
C TRP A 17 2.29 0.05 -3.39
N LEU A 18 2.36 1.23 -4.02
CA LEU A 18 3.27 1.46 -5.16
C LEU A 18 4.72 1.39 -4.70
N GLY A 19 5.07 2.03 -3.57
CA GLY A 19 6.41 1.94 -3.00
C GLY A 19 6.81 0.52 -2.58
N VAL A 20 5.88 -0.25 -1.99
CA VAL A 20 6.14 -1.67 -1.66
C VAL A 20 6.37 -2.47 -2.94
N ALA A 21 5.56 -2.26 -3.99
CA ALA A 21 5.74 -2.92 -5.28
C ALA A 21 7.11 -2.62 -5.89
N ASP A 22 7.55 -1.36 -5.86
CA ASP A 22 8.83 -0.94 -6.46
C ASP A 22 10.04 -1.48 -5.68
N ILE A 23 9.99 -1.55 -4.34
CA ILE A 23 11.09 -2.11 -3.52
C ILE A 23 11.17 -3.64 -3.66
N THR A 24 10.03 -4.30 -3.75
CA THR A 24 9.95 -5.77 -3.81
C THR A 24 10.03 -6.33 -5.22
N GLY A 25 9.79 -5.50 -6.24
CA GLY A 25 9.68 -5.90 -7.65
C GLY A 25 8.38 -6.64 -7.98
N ILE A 26 7.36 -6.59 -7.12
CA ILE A 26 6.09 -7.32 -7.29
C ILE A 26 5.02 -6.39 -7.88
N ASP A 27 4.89 -6.42 -9.21
CA ASP A 27 3.95 -5.54 -9.93
C ASP A 27 2.48 -5.76 -9.55
N GLU A 28 2.09 -6.95 -9.08
CA GLU A 28 0.73 -7.24 -8.63
C GLU A 28 0.27 -6.37 -7.46
N LEU A 29 1.20 -5.86 -6.66
CA LEU A 29 0.90 -4.94 -5.55
C LEU A 29 0.53 -3.53 -6.03
N LYS A 30 0.78 -3.20 -7.31
CA LYS A 30 0.39 -1.92 -7.93
C LYS A 30 -1.10 -1.82 -8.22
N ALA A 31 -1.86 -2.92 -8.08
CA ALA A 31 -3.31 -2.90 -8.26
C ALA A 31 -3.97 -1.88 -7.31
N THR A 32 -4.87 -1.09 -7.86
CA THR A 32 -5.65 -0.05 -7.17
C THR A 32 -7.14 -0.38 -7.19
N THR A 33 -7.95 0.50 -6.61
CA THR A 33 -9.41 0.38 -6.65
C THR A 33 -10.00 0.61 -8.04
N ARG A 34 -9.22 1.11 -9.01
CA ARG A 34 -9.64 1.20 -10.41
C ARG A 34 -9.74 -0.17 -11.05
N GLU A 35 -8.81 -1.08 -10.72
CA GLU A 35 -8.80 -2.45 -11.24
C GLU A 35 -9.66 -3.38 -10.37
N ILE A 36 -9.64 -3.19 -9.04
CA ILE A 36 -10.43 -3.98 -8.09
C ILE A 36 -11.27 -3.01 -7.23
N PRO A 37 -12.51 -2.70 -7.64
CA PRO A 37 -13.36 -1.73 -6.93
C PRO A 37 -13.70 -2.12 -5.50
N ASP A 38 -13.76 -3.42 -5.21
CA ASP A 38 -14.01 -3.94 -3.87
C ASP A 38 -12.73 -3.89 -3.02
N TYR A 39 -12.73 -2.98 -2.03
CA TYR A 39 -11.60 -2.76 -1.14
C TYR A 39 -11.23 -4.00 -0.32
N ASP A 40 -12.21 -4.78 0.15
CA ASP A 40 -11.96 -5.99 0.94
C ASP A 40 -11.26 -7.05 0.08
N GLN A 41 -11.71 -7.21 -1.18
CA GLN A 41 -11.04 -8.09 -2.14
C GLN A 41 -9.61 -7.63 -2.46
N LEU A 42 -9.41 -6.33 -2.65
CA LEU A 42 -8.09 -5.75 -2.91
C LEU A 42 -7.12 -6.03 -1.74
N MET A 43 -7.57 -5.80 -0.51
CA MET A 43 -6.75 -6.01 0.69
C MET A 43 -6.43 -7.49 0.93
N LYS A 44 -7.40 -8.38 0.74
CA LYS A 44 -7.16 -9.83 0.83
C LYS A 44 -6.15 -10.31 -0.19
N ARG A 45 -6.22 -9.79 -1.43
CA ARG A 45 -5.25 -10.09 -2.48
C ARG A 45 -3.84 -9.62 -2.08
N ARG A 46 -3.70 -8.40 -1.58
CA ARG A 46 -2.39 -7.85 -1.13
C ARG A 46 -1.80 -8.68 0.00
N LEU A 47 -2.58 -9.03 1.02
CA LEU A 47 -2.12 -9.87 2.13
C LEU A 47 -1.70 -11.27 1.66
N LYS A 48 -2.45 -11.86 0.71
CA LYS A 48 -2.09 -13.15 0.11
C LYS A 48 -0.73 -13.06 -0.60
N ILE A 49 -0.53 -12.05 -1.45
CA ILE A 49 0.74 -11.83 -2.16
C ILE A 49 1.89 -11.62 -1.17
N MET A 50 1.67 -10.81 -0.13
CA MET A 50 2.68 -10.60 0.92
C MET A 50 3.05 -11.92 1.62
N SER A 51 2.06 -12.75 1.95
CA SER A 51 2.29 -14.06 2.58
C SER A 51 3.03 -15.03 1.65
N GLU A 52 2.74 -15.03 0.35
CA GLU A 52 3.38 -15.90 -0.63
C GLU A 52 4.86 -15.53 -0.88
N ASN A 53 5.21 -14.25 -0.65
CA ASN A 53 6.57 -13.73 -0.85
C ASN A 53 7.33 -13.50 0.48
N ASP A 54 6.82 -14.04 1.60
CA ASP A 54 7.40 -13.89 2.95
C ASP A 54 7.66 -12.43 3.36
N LEU A 55 6.76 -11.53 2.97
CA LEU A 55 6.83 -10.10 3.25
C LEU A 55 6.05 -9.77 4.53
N GLY A 56 6.75 -9.15 5.49
CA GLY A 56 6.17 -8.70 6.75
C GLY A 56 5.99 -7.18 6.85
N LEU A 57 5.47 -6.72 7.99
CA LEU A 57 5.24 -5.30 8.28
C LEU A 57 6.50 -4.42 8.09
N SER A 58 7.70 -4.99 8.24
CA SER A 58 8.96 -4.29 8.06
C SER A 58 9.12 -3.66 6.67
N ILE A 59 8.58 -4.27 5.61
CA ILE A 59 8.64 -3.69 4.26
C ILE A 59 7.78 -2.43 4.14
N ILE A 60 6.58 -2.47 4.72
CA ILE A 60 5.66 -1.33 4.75
C ILE A 60 6.29 -0.18 5.54
N GLN A 61 6.89 -0.49 6.69
CA GLN A 61 7.57 0.52 7.51
C GLN A 61 8.76 1.18 6.81
N LYS A 62 9.47 0.48 5.92
CA LYS A 62 10.53 1.07 5.10
C LYS A 62 10.00 2.12 4.13
N VAL A 63 8.81 1.89 3.56
CA VAL A 63 8.17 2.85 2.65
C VAL A 63 7.65 4.07 3.40
N VAL A 64 7.02 3.87 4.56
CA VAL A 64 6.41 4.96 5.35
C VAL A 64 7.45 5.85 6.06
N LYS A 65 8.61 5.29 6.44
CA LYS A 65 9.70 6.03 7.11
C LYS A 65 10.68 6.69 6.13
N GLY A 66 10.38 6.68 4.83
CA GLY A 66 11.19 7.31 3.78
C GLY A 66 11.39 8.80 4.02
#